data_AF-A0A7S1WZE6-F1
#
_entry.id   AF-A0A7S1WZE6-F1
#
_cell.length_a   1.000
_cell.length_b   1.000
_cell.length_c   1.000
_cell.angle_alpha   90.00
_cell.angle_beta   90.00
_cell.angle_gamma   90.00
#
_symmetry.space_group_name_H-M   'P 1'
#
loop_
_entity.id
_entity.type
_entity.pdbx_description
1 polymer ?
#
loop_
_entity_poly.entity_id
_entity_poly.type
_entity_poly.pdbx_seq_one_letter_code
_entity_poly.pdbx_strand_id
1 'polypeptide(L)'
;RSRFPDRLTSVAQTLTTAHLPLPIASFAHAYFIMAAPSSCKAAVYEQPGADPSNVRVVGNAPVAPAGPGQVVLKAEYAAFNPIDGMVMAGNMKAAGWALPLPF
;
A
#
# COMPACT_ATOMS: atom_id res chain seq x y z
N ARG A 1 13.73 -31.22 1.58
CA ARG A 1 13.44 -29.81 1.22
C ARG A 1 12.44 -29.28 2.23
N SER A 2 12.81 -28.17 2.87
CA SER A 2 12.28 -27.59 4.11
C SER A 2 10.75 -27.50 4.18
N ARG A 3 10.17 -28.01 5.28
CA ARG A 3 8.83 -27.67 5.77
C ARG A 3 9.02 -26.67 6.92
N PHE A 4 8.58 -25.44 6.74
CA PHE A 4 8.13 -24.58 7.84
C PHE A 4 6.73 -25.07 8.26
N PRO A 5 6.37 -25.03 9.56
CA PRO A 5 6.14 -23.76 10.24
C PRO A 5 6.57 -23.74 11.72
N ASP A 6 7.25 -22.69 12.16
CA ASP A 6 7.46 -22.44 13.59
C ASP A 6 6.79 -21.12 14.01
N ARG A 7 5.71 -21.31 14.80
CA ARG A 7 5.34 -20.57 16.00
C ARG A 7 5.09 -19.07 15.87
N LEU A 8 3.83 -18.73 15.63
CA LEU A 8 3.22 -17.50 16.16
C LEU A 8 2.97 -17.69 17.66
N THR A 9 3.86 -17.16 18.48
CA THR A 9 3.69 -17.10 19.95
C THR A 9 2.69 -16.00 20.28
N SER A 10 1.43 -16.35 20.48
CA SER A 10 0.42 -15.45 21.07
C SER A 10 0.55 -15.52 22.59
N VAL A 11 1.05 -14.45 23.21
CA VAL A 11 1.05 -14.31 24.67
C VAL A 11 -0.31 -13.72 25.08
N ALA A 12 -1.24 -14.59 25.47
CA ALA A 12 -2.46 -14.17 26.14
C ALA A 12 -2.14 -13.99 27.63
N GLN A 13 -2.14 -12.74 28.12
CA GLN A 13 -2.02 -12.44 29.54
C GLN A 13 -3.39 -12.60 30.22
N THR A 14 -3.46 -13.48 31.22
CA THR A 14 -4.63 -13.67 32.07
C THR A 14 -4.72 -12.54 33.10
N LEU A 15 -5.73 -11.68 32.99
CA LEU A 15 -6.03 -10.66 34.01
C LEU A 15 -7.21 -11.11 34.89
N THR A 16 -6.91 -11.18 36.18
CA THR A 16 -7.77 -11.62 37.28
C THR A 16 -9.01 -10.74 37.43
N THR A 17 -10.16 -11.38 37.59
CA THR A 17 -11.51 -10.80 37.71
C THR A 17 -11.69 -9.95 38.96
N ALA A 18 -12.17 -8.71 38.80
CA ALA A 18 -12.87 -7.97 39.84
C ALA A 18 -14.21 -7.45 39.26
N HIS A 19 -15.30 -7.84 39.92
CA HIS A 19 -16.68 -7.47 39.61
C HIS A 19 -16.92 -5.96 39.73
N LEU A 20 -17.59 -5.35 38.74
CA LEU A 20 -18.52 -4.20 38.84
C LEU A 20 -19.05 -3.78 37.42
N PRO A 21 -20.12 -2.96 37.32
CA PRO A 21 -21.46 -3.33 36.84
C PRO A 21 -21.69 -3.23 35.32
N LEU A 22 -22.69 -4.00 34.86
CA LEU A 22 -23.43 -4.02 33.57
C LEU A 22 -22.67 -3.63 32.27
N PRO A 23 -22.57 -4.55 31.29
CA PRO A 23 -21.90 -4.25 30.04
C PRO A 23 -22.77 -3.31 29.22
N ILE A 24 -22.42 -2.02 29.20
CA ILE A 24 -22.65 -1.21 28.02
C ILE A 24 -21.88 -1.96 26.93
N ALA A 25 -22.60 -2.64 26.04
CA ALA A 25 -22.04 -3.31 24.89
C ALA A 25 -21.41 -2.23 24.00
N SER A 26 -20.18 -1.85 24.35
CA SER A 26 -19.30 -1.12 23.47
C SER A 26 -19.03 -2.07 22.32
N PHE A 27 -19.77 -1.90 21.24
CA PHE A 27 -19.43 -2.46 19.94
C PHE A 27 -18.16 -1.76 19.48
N ALA A 28 -17.04 -2.09 20.12
CA ALA A 28 -15.72 -1.90 19.55
C ALA A 28 -15.71 -2.77 18.29
N HIS A 29 -16.11 -2.16 17.18
CA HIS A 29 -15.86 -2.71 15.86
C HIS A 29 -14.35 -2.83 15.77
N ALA A 30 -13.84 -4.03 16.07
CA ALA A 30 -12.46 -4.37 15.84
C ALA A 30 -12.26 -4.34 14.32
N TYR A 31 -11.85 -3.18 13.82
CA TYR A 31 -11.34 -3.09 12.46
C TYR A 31 -10.03 -3.86 12.46
N PHE A 32 -10.05 -5.02 11.82
CA PHE A 32 -8.84 -5.78 11.60
C PHE A 32 -7.96 -4.96 10.65
N ILE A 33 -6.96 -4.27 11.20
CA ILE A 33 -5.97 -3.55 10.41
C ILE A 33 -5.08 -4.62 9.77
N MET A 34 -5.45 -5.07 8.57
CA MET A 34 -4.51 -5.84 7.76
C MET A 34 -3.33 -4.93 7.41
N ALA A 35 -2.12 -5.35 7.77
CA ALA A 35 -0.92 -4.67 7.31
C ALA A 35 -0.92 -4.62 5.78
N ALA A 36 -0.55 -3.47 5.21
CA ALA A 36 -0.37 -3.36 3.77
C ALA A 36 0.68 -4.39 3.30
N PRO A 37 0.52 -4.99 2.10
CA PRO A 37 1.52 -5.90 1.55
C PRO A 37 2.83 -5.13 1.31
N SER A 38 3.96 -5.81 1.42
CA SER A 38 5.28 -5.20 1.16
C SER A 38 5.56 -5.00 -0.33
N SER A 39 4.82 -5.67 -1.22
CA SER A 39 4.90 -5.50 -2.67
C SER A 39 3.53 -5.52 -3.36
N CYS A 40 3.46 -4.92 -4.55
CA CYS A 40 2.26 -4.85 -5.37
C CYS A 40 2.58 -5.00 -6.87
N LYS A 41 1.52 -5.12 -7.68
CA LYS A 41 1.61 -4.96 -9.14
C LYS A 41 1.53 -3.48 -9.48
N ALA A 42 2.39 -3.00 -10.36
CA ALA A 42 2.40 -1.60 -10.80
C ALA A 42 2.68 -1.48 -12.29
N ALA A 43 2.09 -0.47 -12.94
CA ALA A 43 2.48 -0.04 -14.28
C ALA A 43 3.69 0.89 -14.16
N VAL A 44 4.78 0.57 -14.87
CA VAL A 44 6.05 1.30 -14.80
C VAL A 44 6.62 1.54 -16.19
N TYR A 45 7.35 2.64 -16.34
CA TYR A 45 8.19 2.95 -17.50
C TYR A 45 9.58 3.37 -16.99
N GLU A 46 10.64 2.86 -17.60
CA GLU A 46 12.02 3.07 -17.12
C GLU A 46 12.67 4.32 -17.71
N GLN A 47 12.25 4.70 -18.90
CA GLN A 47 12.81 5.82 -19.63
C GLN A 47 11.68 6.73 -20.11
N PRO A 48 11.88 8.05 -20.08
CA PRO A 48 10.93 8.96 -20.70
C PRO A 48 10.78 8.64 -22.19
N GLY A 49 9.55 8.56 -22.67
CA GLY A 49 9.25 8.29 -24.07
C GLY A 49 7.76 8.42 -24.34
N ALA A 50 7.38 8.88 -25.54
CA ALA A 50 5.97 9.03 -25.92
C ALA A 50 5.31 7.72 -26.36
N ASP A 51 6.10 6.66 -26.59
CA ASP A 51 5.60 5.36 -27.00
C ASP A 51 4.92 4.64 -25.82
N PRO A 52 3.62 4.33 -25.90
CA PRO A 52 2.90 3.56 -24.88
C PRO A 52 3.49 2.16 -24.64
N SER A 53 4.23 1.60 -25.61
CA SER A 53 4.89 0.30 -25.47
C SER A 53 5.96 0.28 -24.36
N ASN A 54 6.41 1.45 -23.91
CA ASN A 54 7.35 1.61 -22.80
C ASN A 54 6.73 1.31 -21.42
N VAL A 55 5.40 1.25 -21.32
CA VAL A 55 4.69 0.92 -20.08
C VAL A 55 4.56 -0.60 -19.95
N ARG A 56 5.03 -1.14 -18.84
CA ARG A 56 4.89 -2.56 -18.50
C ARG A 56 4.37 -2.75 -17.08
N VAL A 57 3.70 -3.88 -16.85
CA VAL A 57 3.27 -4.26 -15.50
C VAL A 57 4.38 -5.08 -14.83
N VAL A 58 4.87 -4.60 -13.69
CA VAL A 58 5.77 -5.35 -12.81
C VAL A 58 4.98 -6.00 -11.67
N GLY A 59 5.40 -7.19 -11.24
CA GLY A 59 4.68 -7.98 -10.23
C GLY A 59 5.04 -7.71 -8.78
N ASN A 60 6.22 -7.11 -8.53
CA ASN A 60 6.83 -6.98 -7.21
C ASN A 60 7.34 -5.55 -6.96
N ALA A 61 6.56 -4.53 -7.32
CA ALA A 61 6.90 -3.15 -6.98
C ALA A 61 6.81 -2.97 -5.45
N PRO A 62 7.75 -2.27 -4.81
CA PRO A 62 7.70 -2.03 -3.37
C PRO A 62 6.51 -1.12 -3.02
N VAL A 63 5.80 -1.44 -1.95
CA VAL A 63 4.78 -0.56 -1.37
C VAL A 63 5.46 0.34 -0.33
N ALA A 64 5.40 1.65 -0.53
CA ALA A 64 5.94 2.61 0.43
C ALA A 64 5.13 2.57 1.73
N PRO A 65 5.77 2.57 2.91
CA PRO A 65 5.05 2.69 4.17
C PRO A 65 4.40 4.07 4.27
N ALA A 66 3.19 4.14 4.82
CA ALA A 66 2.56 5.42 5.11
C ALA A 66 3.33 6.16 6.21
N GLY A 67 3.71 7.41 5.94
CA GLY A 67 4.21 8.34 6.95
C GLY A 67 3.10 8.94 7.82
N PRO A 68 3.45 9.81 8.78
CA PRO A 68 2.47 10.52 9.60
C PRO A 68 1.46 11.30 8.75
N GLY A 69 0.17 11.02 8.93
CA GLY A 69 -0.92 11.67 8.18
C GLY A 69 -1.18 11.09 6.79
N GLN A 70 -0.47 10.04 6.38
CA GLN A 70 -0.69 9.33 5.11
C GLN A 70 -1.45 8.03 5.33
N VAL A 71 -2.07 7.53 4.26
CA VAL A 71 -2.74 6.22 4.24
C VAL A 71 -2.29 5.43 3.02
N VAL A 72 -2.19 4.11 3.14
CA VAL A 72 -1.99 3.22 2.00
C VAL A 72 -3.36 2.82 1.46
N LEU A 73 -3.62 3.08 0.19
CA LEU A 73 -4.87 2.72 -0.48
C LEU A 73 -4.68 1.50 -1.37
N LYS A 74 -5.69 0.62 -1.37
CA LYS A 74 -5.83 -0.40 -2.39
C LYS A 74 -6.57 0.21 -3.59
N ALA A 75 -5.87 0.42 -4.69
CA ALA A 75 -6.48 0.88 -5.93
C ALA A 75 -7.28 -0.27 -6.58
N GLU A 76 -8.60 -0.11 -6.67
CA GLU A 76 -9.47 -1.03 -7.44
C GLU A 76 -9.54 -0.61 -8.92
N TYR A 77 -9.51 0.71 -9.18
CA TYR A 77 -9.57 1.31 -10.51
C TYR A 77 -8.68 2.55 -10.57
N ALA A 78 -8.14 2.83 -11.75
CA ALA A 78 -7.41 4.06 -12.06
C ALA A 78 -7.79 4.50 -13.49
N ALA A 79 -7.90 5.81 -13.70
CA ALA A 79 -8.18 6.39 -15.01
C ALA A 79 -6.88 6.77 -15.72
N PHE A 80 -6.89 6.68 -17.05
CA PHE A 80 -5.85 7.24 -17.91
C PHE A 80 -6.23 8.66 -18.32
N ASN A 81 -5.32 9.60 -18.09
CA ASN A 81 -5.47 11.01 -18.37
C ASN A 81 -4.42 11.46 -19.40
N PRO A 82 -4.68 12.53 -20.19
CA PRO A 82 -3.70 13.07 -21.14
C PRO A 82 -2.37 13.49 -20.47
N ILE A 83 -2.42 13.92 -19.21
CA ILE A 83 -1.24 14.28 -18.42
C ILE A 83 -0.28 13.10 -18.22
N ASP A 84 -0.80 11.87 -18.14
CA ASP A 84 0.04 10.68 -17.94
C ASP A 84 1.00 10.48 -19.12
N GLY A 85 0.53 10.72 -20.34
CA GLY A 85 1.37 10.71 -21.55
C GLY A 85 2.41 11.83 -21.56
N MET A 86 2.08 13.02 -21.05
CA MET A 86 3.02 14.15 -20.97
C MET A 86 4.11 13.92 -19.90
N VAL A 87 3.74 13.31 -18.77
CA VAL A 87 4.67 12.90 -17.71
C VAL A 87 5.58 11.77 -18.22
N MET A 88 5.01 10.76 -18.88
CA MET A 88 5.76 9.66 -19.49
C MET A 88 6.73 10.14 -20.57
N ALA A 89 6.34 11.08 -21.43
CA ALA A 89 7.21 11.68 -22.44
C ALA A 89 8.33 12.57 -21.84
N GLY A 90 8.26 12.89 -20.55
CA GLY A 90 9.23 13.76 -19.88
C GLY A 90 8.99 15.26 -20.08
N ASN A 91 7.86 15.65 -20.69
CA ASN A 91 7.52 17.04 -20.97
C ASN A 91 7.18 17.84 -19.69
N MET A 92 6.87 17.15 -18.60
CA MET A 92 6.46 17.76 -17.33
C MET A 92 7.60 17.89 -16.30
N LYS A 93 8.85 17.59 -16.66
CA LYS A 93 10.00 17.66 -15.74
C LYS A 93 10.18 19.05 -15.12
N ALA A 94 10.02 20.11 -15.91
CA ALA A 94 10.14 21.49 -15.42
C ALA A 94 9.03 21.88 -14.43
N ALA A 95 7.90 21.18 -14.45
CA ALA A 95 6.78 21.37 -13.53
C ALA A 95 6.89 20.50 -12.26
N GLY A 96 8.05 19.87 -12.01
CA GLY A 96 8.30 19.03 -10.83
C GLY A 96 7.83 17.58 -10.99
N TRP A 97 7.29 17.19 -12.14
CA TRP A 97 6.92 15.81 -12.44
C TRP A 97 8.16 15.07 -12.96
N ALA A 98 8.98 14.58 -12.04
CA ALA A 98 10.16 13.76 -12.31
C ALA A 98 9.99 12.35 -11.73
N LEU A 99 10.67 11.38 -12.33
CA LEU A 99 10.77 10.02 -11.78
C LEU A 99 11.88 9.94 -10.71
N PRO A 100 11.69 9.17 -9.62
CA PRO A 100 10.42 8.58 -9.20
C PRO A 100 9.41 9.67 -8.85
N LEU A 101 8.15 9.48 -9.26
CA LEU A 101 7.10 10.46 -8.95
C LEU A 101 7.05 10.65 -7.43
N PRO A 102 7.08 11.89 -6.91
CA PRO A 102 6.95 12.12 -5.48
C PRO A 102 5.51 11.79 -5.09
N PHE A 103 5.31 10.64 -4.45
CA PHE A 103 4.11 10.35 -3.66
C PHE A 103 4.53 10.11 -2.20
#